data_AF-A0A8D0L6Z7-F1
#
_entry.id   AF-A0A8D0L6Z7-F1
#
_cell.length_a   1.000
_cell.length_b   1.000
_cell.length_c   1.000
_cell.angle_alpha   90.00
_cell.angle_beta   90.00
_cell.angle_gamma   90.00
#
_symmetry.space_group_name_H-M   'P 1'
#
loop_
_entity.id
_entity.type
_entity.pdbx_description
1 polymer ?
#
loop_
_entity_poly.entity_id
_entity_poly.type
_entity_poly.pdbx_seq_one_letter_code
_entity_poly.pdbx_strand_id
1 'polypeptide(L)'
;MGLTMIPGNDFVSDFEVCVYYRGRRVLQTVVPHSQGFRLVAPDSPGSPSPSPGLPDIPLPDVGCLSDQLQATYTTKLLQRLAPGVIIRAEQSALWGGRWGRCHAYWSHSEIPSVGAPGGELPKEEFAPLLRVQQYTQDLIGYIKGARGSPDYTLWLCFGEDWPDYQRPWKKKLIMVQVIPKVLETLYEMSQHGGSSSLQGAEPDLRISDSLQGKSLLEFLEDWEQEMDAENYG
;
A
#
# COMPACT_ATOMS: atom_id res chain seq x y z
N MET A 1 -1.83 -17.83 -7.15
CA MET A 1 -2.95 -17.09 -7.77
C MET A 1 -2.39 -16.45 -9.04
N GLY A 2 -3.08 -16.60 -10.17
CA GLY A 2 -2.64 -15.97 -11.42
C GLY A 2 -2.86 -14.46 -11.35
N LEU A 3 -1.87 -13.69 -11.78
CA LEU A 3 -2.03 -12.25 -12.05
C LEU A 3 -3.04 -12.14 -13.19
N THR A 4 -4.31 -11.89 -12.86
CA THR A 4 -5.36 -11.70 -13.87
C THR A 4 -5.42 -10.22 -14.16
N MET A 5 -4.65 -9.76 -15.15
CA MET A 5 -4.85 -8.45 -15.76
C MET A 5 -6.08 -8.56 -16.66
N ILE A 6 -7.16 -7.87 -16.28
CA ILE A 6 -8.36 -7.74 -17.12
C ILE A 6 -8.02 -6.74 -18.23
N PRO A 7 -8.51 -6.89 -19.48
CA PRO A 7 -8.32 -5.89 -20.51
C PRO A 7 -8.94 -4.55 -20.08
N GLY A 8 -8.08 -3.54 -19.89
CA GLY A 8 -8.41 -2.24 -19.29
C GLY A 8 -7.32 -1.88 -18.28
N ASN A 9 -6.73 -0.69 -18.40
CA ASN A 9 -5.53 -0.26 -17.67
C ASN A 9 -5.76 0.03 -16.17
N ASP A 10 -6.74 -0.64 -15.57
CA ASP A 10 -7.06 -0.49 -14.15
C ASP A 10 -6.01 -1.23 -13.33
N PHE A 11 -5.38 -0.52 -12.40
CA PHE A 11 -4.53 -1.13 -11.40
C PHE A 11 -5.37 -2.07 -10.51
N VAL A 12 -5.21 -3.38 -10.70
CA VAL A 12 -5.91 -4.42 -9.94
C VAL A 12 -4.96 -5.00 -8.92
N SER A 13 -5.25 -4.80 -7.63
CA SER A 13 -4.47 -5.39 -6.55
C SER A 13 -5.35 -5.75 -5.37
N ASP A 14 -5.07 -6.90 -4.75
CA ASP A 14 -5.42 -7.10 -3.36
C ASP A 14 -4.47 -6.29 -2.48
N PHE A 15 -4.90 -5.99 -1.25
CA PHE A 15 -4.11 -5.20 -0.30
C PHE A 15 -3.85 -5.98 0.96
N GLU A 16 -2.59 -6.16 1.34
CA GLU A 16 -2.26 -6.56 2.70
C GLU A 16 -2.21 -5.33 3.60
N VAL A 17 -2.93 -5.40 4.72
CA VAL A 17 -3.04 -4.34 5.71
C VAL A 17 -2.56 -4.86 7.05
N CYS A 18 -1.51 -4.26 7.58
CA CYS A 18 -1.01 -4.52 8.93
C CYS A 18 -1.22 -3.31 9.83
N VAL A 19 -1.82 -3.49 11.01
CA VAL A 19 -2.03 -2.41 11.99
C VAL A 19 -1.11 -2.61 13.17
N TYR A 20 -0.50 -1.54 13.65
CA TYR A 20 0.44 -1.54 14.75
C TYR A 20 0.06 -0.50 15.81
N TYR A 21 0.05 -0.92 17.08
CA TYR A 21 -0.06 -0.03 18.22
C TYR A 21 1.26 0.03 18.97
N ARG A 22 1.93 1.19 18.92
CA ARG A 22 3.29 1.40 19.44
C ARG A 22 4.27 0.29 19.02
N GLY A 23 4.32 0.05 17.72
CA GLY A 23 5.23 -0.93 17.13
C GLY A 23 4.79 -2.39 17.25
N ARG A 24 3.78 -2.71 18.06
CA ARG A 24 3.23 -4.07 18.18
C ARG A 24 2.15 -4.28 17.13
N ARG A 25 2.32 -5.28 16.26
CA ARG A 25 1.30 -5.66 15.28
C ARG A 25 0.07 -6.23 16.01
N VAL A 26 -1.09 -5.66 15.75
CA VAL A 26 -2.39 -6.03 16.33
C VAL A 26 -3.38 -6.56 15.29
N LEU A 27 -3.13 -6.29 14.00
CA LEU A 27 -3.88 -6.85 12.88
C LEU A 27 -2.93 -7.14 11.71
N GLN A 28 -3.22 -8.21 10.98
CA GLN A 28 -2.72 -8.46 9.64
C GLN A 28 -3.86 -9.12 8.86
N THR A 29 -4.23 -8.54 7.73
CA THR A 29 -5.31 -9.07 6.87
C THR A 29 -5.02 -8.77 5.41
N VAL A 30 -5.54 -9.62 4.52
CA VAL A 30 -5.60 -9.33 3.08
C VAL A 30 -7.01 -8.85 2.76
N VAL A 31 -7.10 -7.79 1.96
CA VAL A 31 -8.34 -7.20 1.48
C VAL A 31 -8.47 -7.59 0.00
N PRO A 32 -9.34 -8.56 -0.34
CA PRO A 32 -9.52 -9.03 -1.71
C PRO A 32 -10.45 -8.08 -2.48
N HIS A 33 -10.02 -6.83 -2.66
CA HIS A 33 -10.84 -5.79 -3.29
C HIS A 33 -9.97 -4.82 -4.10
N SER A 34 -10.04 -4.94 -5.43
CA SER A 34 -9.16 -4.28 -6.37
C SER A 34 -9.20 -2.76 -6.36
N GLN A 35 -10.33 -2.17 -5.97
CA GLN A 35 -10.54 -0.71 -5.97
C GLN A 35 -10.09 -0.03 -4.68
N GLY A 36 -9.55 -0.79 -3.72
CA GLY A 36 -9.11 -0.28 -2.42
C GLY A 36 -10.09 -0.57 -1.29
N PHE A 37 -10.01 0.20 -0.22
CA PHE A 37 -10.69 -0.05 1.06
C PHE A 37 -10.77 1.20 1.94
N ARG A 38 -11.53 1.12 3.04
CA ARG A 38 -11.66 2.18 4.04
C ARG A 38 -11.27 1.70 5.42
N LEU A 39 -10.34 2.40 6.07
CA LEU A 39 -9.97 2.19 7.48
C LEU A 39 -10.97 2.92 8.37
N VAL A 40 -11.62 2.18 9.27
CA VAL A 40 -12.68 2.71 10.17
C VAL A 40 -12.40 2.37 11.63
N ALA A 41 -13.13 3.03 12.54
CA ALA A 41 -13.09 2.68 13.96
C ALA A 41 -13.78 1.32 14.22
N PRO A 42 -13.39 0.58 15.27
CA PRO A 42 -13.89 -0.78 15.54
C PRO A 42 -15.42 -0.90 15.57
N ASP A 43 -16.10 0.08 16.17
CA ASP A 43 -17.57 0.09 16.34
C ASP A 43 -18.25 1.18 15.50
N SER A 44 -17.87 1.33 14.24
CA SER A 44 -18.47 2.32 13.33
C SER A 44 -19.47 1.73 12.31
N PRO A 45 -20.45 0.87 12.66
CA PRO A 45 -21.49 0.49 11.72
C PRO A 45 -22.44 1.69 11.49
N GLY A 46 -22.56 2.13 10.24
CA GLY A 46 -23.65 3.05 9.83
C GLY A 46 -23.31 4.53 9.63
N SER A 47 -22.03 4.95 9.69
CA SER A 47 -21.68 6.25 9.11
C SER A 47 -21.79 6.16 7.58
N PRO A 48 -22.51 7.08 6.90
CA PRO A 48 -22.56 7.09 5.45
C PRO A 48 -21.15 7.04 4.87
N SER A 49 -20.87 6.06 4.02
CA SER A 49 -19.58 5.98 3.36
C SER A 49 -19.50 7.06 2.28
N PRO A 50 -18.47 7.92 2.29
CA PRO A 50 -18.21 8.82 1.17
C PRO A 50 -17.70 8.06 -0.07
N SER A 51 -17.43 6.75 0.07
CA SER A 51 -17.03 5.84 -1.01
C SER A 51 -17.90 4.57 -0.97
N PRO A 52 -19.15 4.62 -1.45
CA PRO A 52 -19.99 3.43 -1.53
C PRO A 52 -19.30 2.34 -2.35
N GLY A 53 -19.31 1.10 -1.87
CA GLY A 53 -18.72 -0.06 -2.57
C GLY A 53 -17.31 -0.45 -2.12
N LEU A 54 -16.60 0.39 -1.35
CA LEU A 54 -15.33 -0.02 -0.75
C LEU A 54 -15.56 -0.80 0.56
N PRO A 55 -14.84 -1.90 0.80
CA PRO A 55 -14.93 -2.64 2.05
C PRO A 55 -14.32 -1.85 3.21
N ASP A 56 -14.93 -2.00 4.39
CA ASP A 56 -14.44 -1.44 5.64
C ASP A 56 -13.46 -2.40 6.31
N ILE A 57 -12.33 -1.84 6.76
CA ILE A 57 -11.33 -2.51 7.58
C ILE A 57 -11.33 -1.83 8.95
N PRO A 58 -12.03 -2.41 9.94
CA PRO A 58 -12.03 -1.85 11.30
C PRO A 58 -10.63 -1.98 11.91
N LEU A 59 -10.11 -0.87 12.42
CA LEU A 59 -8.93 -0.92 13.29
C LEU A 59 -9.31 -1.67 14.58
N PRO A 60 -8.41 -2.51 15.13
CA PRO A 60 -8.72 -3.27 16.35
C PRO A 60 -9.10 -2.39 17.54
N ASP A 61 -9.86 -2.94 18.48
CA ASP A 61 -10.04 -2.27 19.77
C ASP A 61 -8.72 -2.24 20.58
N VAL A 62 -8.72 -1.45 21.65
CA VAL A 62 -7.57 -1.30 22.55
C VAL A 62 -7.52 -2.35 23.66
N GLY A 63 -8.45 -3.30 23.70
CA GLY A 63 -8.55 -4.32 24.75
C GLY A 63 -7.34 -5.24 24.84
N CYS A 64 -6.57 -5.36 23.74
CA CYS A 64 -5.32 -6.11 23.69
C CYS A 64 -4.12 -5.39 24.33
N LEU A 65 -4.26 -4.12 24.73
CA LEU A 65 -3.18 -3.29 25.28
C LEU A 65 -3.14 -3.39 26.81
N SER A 66 -1.96 -3.71 27.35
CA SER A 66 -1.73 -3.75 28.80
C SER A 66 -1.46 -2.37 29.40
N ASP A 67 -0.90 -1.44 28.62
CA ASP A 67 -0.65 -0.06 29.04
C ASP A 67 -1.94 0.78 28.92
N GLN A 68 -2.51 1.12 30.08
CA GLN A 68 -3.76 1.87 30.17
C GLN A 68 -3.64 3.31 29.66
N LEU A 69 -2.46 3.93 29.78
CA LEU A 69 -2.24 5.26 29.26
C LEU A 69 -2.19 5.24 27.73
N GLN A 70 -1.48 4.26 27.15
CA GLN A 70 -1.51 4.01 25.72
C GLN A 70 -2.94 3.75 25.22
N ALA A 71 -3.66 2.83 25.87
CA ALA A 71 -5.04 2.49 25.51
C ALA A 71 -5.96 3.73 25.52
N THR A 72 -5.80 4.61 26.52
CA THR A 72 -6.55 5.86 26.61
C THR A 72 -6.29 6.79 25.42
N TYR A 73 -5.02 6.99 25.05
CA TYR A 73 -4.68 7.86 23.91
C TYR A 73 -5.09 7.25 22.57
N THR A 74 -4.84 5.96 22.36
CA THR A 74 -5.28 5.24 21.15
C THR A 74 -6.80 5.31 20.98
N THR A 75 -7.57 5.12 22.06
CA THR A 75 -9.03 5.24 22.04
C THR A 75 -9.49 6.64 21.59
N LYS A 76 -8.85 7.70 22.10
CA LYS A 76 -9.18 9.09 21.71
C LYS A 76 -8.97 9.34 20.21
N LEU A 77 -7.98 8.71 19.60
CA LEU A 77 -7.73 8.81 18.16
C LEU A 77 -8.78 8.03 17.36
N LEU A 78 -9.07 6.79 17.75
CA LEU A 78 -10.09 5.95 17.11
C LEU A 78 -11.47 6.62 17.11
N GLN A 79 -11.86 7.27 18.21
CA GLN A 79 -13.12 8.02 18.32
C GLN A 79 -13.24 9.19 17.34
N ARG A 80 -12.13 9.66 16.75
CA ARG A 80 -12.10 10.76 15.78
C ARG A 80 -11.89 10.29 14.35
N LEU A 81 -11.75 8.98 14.13
CA LEU A 81 -11.45 8.39 12.84
C LEU A 81 -12.65 8.44 11.88
N ALA A 82 -13.87 8.25 12.37
CA ALA A 82 -15.08 8.27 11.54
C ALA A 82 -15.23 9.61 10.80
N PRO A 83 -15.60 9.61 9.50
CA PRO A 83 -16.04 8.47 8.69
C PRO A 83 -14.96 7.52 8.13
N GLY A 84 -13.68 7.79 8.35
CA GLY A 84 -12.57 6.90 8.02
C GLY A 84 -11.45 7.55 7.21
N VAL A 85 -10.43 6.74 6.91
CA VAL A 85 -9.39 7.01 5.91
C VAL A 85 -9.59 6.06 4.76
N ILE A 86 -9.55 6.56 3.53
CA ILE A 86 -9.86 5.77 2.34
C ILE A 86 -8.61 5.67 1.50
N ILE A 87 -8.29 4.44 1.07
CA ILE A 87 -7.29 4.15 0.07
C ILE A 87 -8.01 3.62 -1.15
N ARG A 88 -7.79 4.21 -2.32
CA ARG A 88 -8.36 3.78 -3.59
C ARG A 88 -7.29 3.42 -4.59
N ALA A 89 -7.63 2.47 -5.45
CA ALA A 89 -6.85 2.10 -6.61
C ALA A 89 -7.67 2.47 -7.85
N GLU A 90 -7.22 3.47 -8.59
CA GLU A 90 -7.86 3.94 -9.83
C GLU A 90 -6.81 4.61 -10.71
N GLN A 91 -6.99 4.53 -12.05
CA GLN A 91 -6.16 5.23 -13.03
C GLN A 91 -4.64 5.05 -12.81
N SER A 92 -4.19 3.81 -12.63
CA SER A 92 -2.77 3.47 -12.42
C SER A 92 -2.10 4.22 -11.25
N ALA A 93 -2.87 4.52 -10.21
CA ALA A 93 -2.37 5.11 -8.98
C ALA A 93 -3.13 4.64 -7.74
N LEU A 94 -2.46 4.75 -6.60
CA LEU A 94 -3.08 4.69 -5.29
C LEU A 94 -3.36 6.09 -4.79
N TRP A 95 -4.59 6.31 -4.38
CA TRP A 95 -5.09 7.57 -3.88
C TRP A 95 -5.47 7.44 -2.41
N GLY A 96 -5.27 8.51 -1.65
CA GLY A 96 -5.60 8.53 -0.23
C GLY A 96 -6.25 9.83 0.20
N GLY A 97 -7.15 9.72 1.18
CA GLY A 97 -7.81 10.86 1.80
C GLY A 97 -8.41 10.50 3.15
N ARG A 98 -8.69 11.51 3.98
CA ARG A 98 -9.34 11.34 5.29
C ARG A 98 -10.66 12.08 5.36
N TRP A 99 -11.69 11.45 5.91
CA TRP A 99 -12.98 12.10 6.16
C TRP A 99 -13.20 12.39 7.65
N GLY A 100 -12.40 11.79 8.52
CA GLY A 100 -12.49 12.00 9.96
C GLY A 100 -11.82 13.27 10.47
N ARG A 101 -12.00 13.51 11.77
CA ARG A 101 -11.30 14.58 12.53
C ARG A 101 -9.91 14.15 13.00
N CYS A 102 -9.60 12.86 12.96
CA CYS A 102 -8.25 12.36 13.17
C CYS A 102 -7.40 12.77 11.97
N HIS A 103 -6.34 13.56 12.21
CA HIS A 103 -5.31 13.77 11.20
C HIS A 103 -4.67 12.42 10.87
N ALA A 104 -4.33 12.24 9.60
CA ALA A 104 -3.68 11.04 9.12
C ALA A 104 -2.60 11.46 8.13
N TYR A 105 -1.49 10.77 8.17
CA TYR A 105 -0.28 11.10 7.42
C TYR A 105 0.24 9.86 6.73
N TRP A 106 1.09 10.02 5.72
CA TRP A 106 1.62 8.90 4.95
C TRP A 106 3.09 9.09 4.54
N SER A 107 3.75 7.97 4.24
CA SER A 107 5.05 7.88 3.57
C SER A 107 5.18 6.53 2.86
N HIS A 108 6.24 6.36 2.07
CA HIS A 108 6.60 5.05 1.47
C HIS A 108 7.48 4.16 2.36
N SER A 109 8.06 4.72 3.41
CA SER A 109 9.02 4.01 4.27
C SER A 109 8.74 4.23 5.74
N GLU A 110 9.04 3.21 6.54
CA GLU A 110 9.07 3.29 8.01
C GLU A 110 10.23 4.15 8.55
N ILE A 111 11.21 4.47 7.70
CA ILE A 111 12.32 5.40 7.97
C ILE A 111 12.36 6.42 6.81
N PRO A 112 11.42 7.38 6.78
CA PRO A 112 11.33 8.34 5.70
C PRO A 112 12.57 9.24 5.66
N SER A 113 13.16 9.38 4.48
CA SER A 113 14.27 10.30 4.24
C SER A 113 13.76 11.73 4.05
N VAL A 114 14.61 12.72 4.34
CA VAL A 114 14.25 14.13 4.12
C VAL A 114 13.98 14.36 2.63
N GLY A 115 12.81 14.90 2.31
CA GLY A 115 12.38 15.14 0.93
C GLY A 115 11.78 13.91 0.22
N ALA A 116 11.70 12.75 0.89
CA ALA A 116 10.95 11.61 0.36
C ALA A 116 9.44 11.92 0.30
N PRO A 117 8.69 11.30 -0.64
CA PRO A 117 7.25 11.47 -0.71
C PRO A 117 6.55 11.10 0.60
N GLY A 118 5.59 11.93 0.99
CA GLY A 118 4.81 11.77 2.21
C GLY A 118 4.23 13.10 2.69
N GLY A 119 3.44 13.04 3.74
CA GLY A 119 2.82 14.21 4.36
C GLY A 119 1.42 13.91 4.90
N GLU A 120 0.67 14.97 5.21
CA GLU A 120 -0.71 14.84 5.68
C GLU A 120 -1.64 14.40 4.53
N LEU A 121 -2.53 13.45 4.80
CA LEU A 121 -3.63 13.13 3.90
C LEU A 121 -4.63 14.28 3.87
N PRO A 122 -5.07 14.71 2.67
CA PRO A 122 -6.03 15.79 2.55
C PRO A 122 -7.37 15.41 3.16
N LYS A 123 -8.07 16.41 3.71
CA LYS A 123 -9.38 16.24 4.34
C LYS A 123 -10.46 16.32 3.27
N GLU A 124 -11.28 15.28 3.18
CA GLU A 124 -12.45 15.18 2.29
C GLU A 124 -12.11 15.30 0.78
N GLU A 125 -10.86 15.07 0.44
CA GLU A 125 -10.31 15.07 -0.92
C GLU A 125 -9.35 13.88 -1.07
N PHE A 126 -8.94 13.58 -2.30
CA PHE A 126 -7.95 12.55 -2.60
C PHE A 126 -6.67 13.17 -3.13
N ALA A 127 -5.53 12.61 -2.72
CA ALA A 127 -4.21 12.90 -3.29
C ALA A 127 -3.53 11.59 -3.73
N PRO A 128 -2.68 11.64 -4.77
CA PRO A 128 -1.94 10.46 -5.23
C PRO A 128 -0.85 10.14 -4.21
N LEU A 129 -0.83 8.90 -3.73
CA LEU A 129 0.16 8.39 -2.78
C LEU A 129 1.23 7.57 -3.49
N LEU A 130 0.86 6.81 -4.52
CA LEU A 130 1.77 5.97 -5.29
C LEU A 130 1.32 5.98 -6.75
N ARG A 131 2.25 6.16 -7.69
CA ARG A 131 1.98 6.03 -9.13
C ARG A 131 2.58 4.73 -9.63
N VAL A 132 1.76 3.90 -10.27
CA VAL A 132 2.18 2.60 -10.81
C VAL A 132 3.23 2.78 -11.90
N GLN A 133 3.10 3.82 -12.71
CA GLN A 133 4.10 4.18 -13.71
C GLN A 133 5.49 4.43 -13.09
N GLN A 134 5.58 5.25 -12.04
CA GLN A 134 6.84 5.53 -11.36
C GLN A 134 7.43 4.26 -10.75
N TYR A 135 6.59 3.45 -10.10
CA TYR A 135 7.01 2.15 -9.57
C TYR A 135 7.58 1.25 -10.69
N THR A 136 6.92 1.19 -11.84
CA THR A 136 7.33 0.36 -12.99
C THR A 136 8.68 0.80 -13.54
N GLN A 137 8.87 2.12 -13.71
CA GLN A 137 10.16 2.71 -14.10
C GLN A 137 11.28 2.37 -13.13
N ASP A 138 11.01 2.48 -11.83
CA ASP A 138 11.98 2.15 -10.79
C ASP A 138 12.31 0.66 -10.77
N LEU A 139 11.32 -0.21 -10.98
CA LEU A 139 11.52 -1.66 -11.09
C LEU A 139 12.34 -2.06 -12.33
N ILE A 140 12.05 -1.47 -13.50
CA ILE A 140 12.84 -1.65 -14.72
C ILE A 140 14.29 -1.20 -14.49
N GLY A 141 14.47 -0.02 -13.89
CA GLY A 141 15.78 0.52 -13.54
C GLY A 141 16.53 -0.38 -12.55
N TYR A 142 15.82 -0.95 -11.58
CA TYR A 142 16.36 -1.92 -10.62
C TYR A 142 16.83 -3.21 -11.29
N ILE A 143 15.99 -3.81 -12.15
CA ILE A 143 16.34 -5.02 -12.93
C ILE A 143 17.58 -4.78 -13.81
N LYS A 144 17.71 -3.58 -14.38
CA LYS A 144 18.87 -3.17 -15.20
C LYS A 144 20.11 -2.76 -14.38
N GLY A 145 20.02 -2.76 -13.04
CA GLY A 145 21.12 -2.33 -12.15
C GLY A 145 21.40 -0.81 -12.17
N ALA A 146 20.48 -0.01 -12.70
CA ALA A 146 20.61 1.44 -12.84
C ALA A 146 19.97 2.23 -11.69
N ARG A 147 19.05 1.61 -10.91
CA ARG A 147 18.34 2.23 -9.79
C ARG A 147 18.32 1.31 -8.56
N GLY A 148 17.97 1.88 -7.40
CA GLY A 148 17.63 1.11 -6.20
C GLY A 148 16.28 0.39 -6.35
N SER A 149 15.96 -0.48 -5.40
CA SER A 149 14.66 -1.18 -5.39
C SER A 149 13.50 -0.18 -5.26
N PRO A 150 12.38 -0.39 -5.98
CA PRO A 150 11.22 0.49 -5.88
C PRO A 150 10.52 0.33 -4.53
N ASP A 151 10.01 1.43 -3.98
CA ASP A 151 9.10 1.39 -2.86
C ASP A 151 7.66 1.09 -3.34
N TYR A 152 7.00 0.14 -2.69
CA TYR A 152 5.59 -0.19 -2.94
C TYR A 152 4.74 -0.25 -1.66
N THR A 153 5.38 -0.06 -0.50
CA THR A 153 4.68 -0.06 0.78
C THR A 153 4.20 1.34 1.10
N LEU A 154 2.97 1.49 1.59
CA LEU A 154 2.47 2.71 2.18
C LEU A 154 2.41 2.58 3.70
N TRP A 155 2.98 3.54 4.41
CA TRP A 155 2.88 3.67 5.85
C TRP A 155 1.98 4.84 6.20
N LEU A 156 0.93 4.57 6.96
CA LEU A 156 0.00 5.57 7.45
C LEU A 156 0.19 5.77 8.97
N CYS A 157 0.16 7.01 9.42
CA CYS A 157 0.23 7.38 10.84
C CYS A 157 -1.00 8.18 11.22
N PHE A 158 -1.69 7.78 12.30
CA PHE A 158 -2.93 8.42 12.71
C PHE A 158 -2.71 9.26 13.98
N GLY A 159 -3.11 10.53 13.92
CA GLY A 159 -3.16 11.44 15.07
C GLY A 159 -1.82 11.97 15.57
N GLU A 160 -0.72 11.61 14.93
CA GLU A 160 0.64 12.09 15.23
C GLU A 160 1.36 12.42 13.92
N ASP A 161 2.25 13.42 13.96
CA ASP A 161 3.04 13.86 12.80
C ASP A 161 3.76 12.70 12.13
N TRP A 162 3.78 12.69 10.80
CA TRP A 162 4.53 11.74 10.00
C TRP A 162 4.72 12.29 8.57
N PRO A 163 5.87 12.08 7.91
CA PRO A 163 7.17 11.68 8.45
C PRO A 163 7.61 12.43 9.72
N ASP A 164 8.13 11.71 10.71
CA ASP A 164 8.70 12.30 11.94
C ASP A 164 10.17 11.88 12.06
N TYR A 165 11.07 12.82 11.81
CA TYR A 165 12.52 12.59 11.83
C TYR A 165 13.11 12.50 13.25
N GLN A 166 12.31 12.77 14.29
CA GLN A 166 12.73 12.73 15.69
C GLN A 166 12.23 11.48 16.41
N ARG A 167 11.06 10.95 16.04
CA ARG A 167 10.46 9.77 16.69
C ARG A 167 10.26 8.62 15.69
N PRO A 168 10.82 7.43 15.97
CA PRO A 168 10.61 6.25 15.12
C PRO A 168 9.14 5.80 15.15
N TRP A 169 8.71 5.15 14.06
CA TRP A 169 7.34 4.64 13.91
C TRP A 169 6.88 3.75 15.07
N LYS A 170 7.79 2.96 15.66
CA LYS A 170 7.50 2.09 16.82
C LYS A 170 7.02 2.85 18.06
N LYS A 171 7.26 4.17 18.14
CA LYS A 171 6.76 5.02 19.22
C LYS A 171 5.41 5.66 18.93
N LYS A 172 4.88 5.52 17.71
CA LYS A 172 3.58 6.07 17.28
C LYS A 172 2.43 5.19 17.77
N LEU A 173 1.31 5.80 18.15
CA LEU A 173 0.17 5.13 18.76
C LEU A 173 -0.55 4.22 17.78
N ILE A 174 -0.71 4.64 16.52
CA ILE A 174 -1.38 3.89 15.46
C ILE A 174 -0.61 4.07 14.16
N MET A 175 0.03 3.00 13.70
CA MET A 175 0.60 2.90 12.36
C MET A 175 -0.17 1.84 11.58
N VAL A 176 -0.36 2.08 10.29
CA VAL A 176 -0.92 1.09 9.36
C VAL A 176 0.00 0.96 8.17
N GLN A 177 0.42 -0.26 7.87
CA GLN A 177 1.17 -0.60 6.67
C GLN A 177 0.20 -1.17 5.64
N VAL A 178 0.30 -0.70 4.40
CA VAL A 178 -0.52 -1.12 3.28
C VAL A 178 0.41 -1.57 2.15
N ILE A 179 0.24 -2.81 1.70
CA ILE A 179 1.05 -3.42 0.65
C ILE A 179 0.12 -3.84 -0.49
N PRO A 180 0.22 -3.23 -1.67
CA PRO A 180 -0.46 -3.70 -2.87
C PRO A 180 0.23 -4.97 -3.37
N LYS A 181 -0.45 -6.13 -3.24
CA LYS A 181 0.14 -7.44 -3.50
C LYS A 181 0.63 -7.62 -4.94
N VAL A 182 0.02 -6.94 -5.91
CA VAL A 182 0.51 -6.98 -7.30
C VAL A 182 1.91 -6.38 -7.43
N LEU A 183 2.18 -5.25 -6.77
CA LEU A 183 3.49 -4.61 -6.81
C LEU A 183 4.53 -5.42 -6.03
N GLU A 184 4.15 -5.99 -4.89
CA GLU A 184 5.03 -6.91 -4.16
C GLU A 184 5.40 -8.13 -5.01
N THR A 185 4.42 -8.74 -5.70
CA THR A 185 4.65 -9.89 -6.58
C THR A 185 5.62 -9.55 -7.72
N LEU A 186 5.45 -8.40 -8.38
CA LEU A 186 6.36 -7.95 -9.44
C LEU A 186 7.78 -7.72 -8.92
N TYR A 187 7.90 -7.13 -7.73
CA TYR A 187 9.19 -6.96 -7.07
C TYR A 187 9.84 -8.31 -6.75
N GLU A 188 9.11 -9.26 -6.18
CA GLU A 188 9.60 -10.60 -5.88
C GLU A 188 10.08 -11.33 -7.15
N MET A 189 9.33 -11.25 -8.26
CA MET A 189 9.74 -11.83 -9.54
C MET A 189 11.07 -11.22 -10.04
N SER A 190 11.29 -9.92 -9.84
CA SER A 190 12.54 -9.26 -10.24
C SER A 190 13.77 -9.80 -9.50
N GLN A 191 13.62 -10.20 -8.22
CA GLN A 191 14.70 -10.78 -7.43
C GLN A 191 15.11 -12.17 -7.94
N HIS A 192 14.13 -12.97 -8.35
CA HIS A 192 14.38 -14.34 -8.82
C HIS A 192 14.95 -14.38 -10.23
N GLY A 193 14.57 -13.43 -11.10
CA GLY A 193 15.12 -13.30 -12.46
C GLY A 193 16.61 -12.92 -12.51
N GLY A 194 17.13 -12.26 -11.47
CA GLY A 194 18.55 -11.88 -11.36
C GLY A 194 19.50 -13.00 -10.91
N SER A 195 18.99 -14.17 -10.50
CA SER A 195 19.78 -15.25 -9.90
C SER A 195 20.21 -16.37 -10.86
N SER A 196 19.93 -16.30 -12.16
CA SER A 196 20.20 -17.40 -13.10
C SER A 196 21.68 -17.61 -13.50
N SER A 197 22.64 -17.17 -12.68
CA SER A 197 24.08 -17.34 -12.96
C SER A 197 24.77 -18.45 -12.16
N LEU A 198 24.05 -19.28 -11.38
CA LEU A 198 24.67 -20.43 -10.70
C LEU A 198 23.92 -21.74 -11.00
N GLN A 199 24.63 -22.59 -11.73
CA GLN A 199 24.34 -23.94 -12.22
C GLN A 199 23.36 -24.80 -11.41
N GLY A 200 22.42 -25.43 -12.13
CA GLY A 200 22.26 -26.89 -12.06
C GLY A 200 21.21 -27.46 -11.12
N ALA A 201 19.96 -27.00 -11.19
CA ALA A 201 18.77 -27.81 -10.94
C ALA A 201 17.53 -26.93 -11.19
N GLU A 202 16.97 -26.98 -12.40
CA GLU A 202 15.66 -26.38 -12.64
C GLU A 202 14.60 -27.15 -11.82
N PRO A 203 13.80 -26.47 -10.97
CA PRO A 203 12.58 -27.07 -10.47
C PRO A 203 11.54 -27.05 -11.59
N ASP A 204 10.95 -28.21 -11.91
CA ASP A 204 9.83 -28.36 -12.86
C ASP A 204 8.59 -27.65 -12.29
N LEU A 205 8.45 -26.36 -12.59
CA LEU A 205 7.32 -25.55 -12.15
C LEU A 205 6.23 -25.56 -13.21
N ARG A 206 5.27 -26.47 -13.03
CA ARG A 206 4.01 -26.52 -13.80
C ARG A 206 3.10 -25.35 -13.41
N ILE A 207 3.34 -24.20 -14.04
CA ILE A 207 2.49 -23.00 -13.92
C ILE A 207 1.68 -22.90 -15.21
N SER A 208 0.35 -22.77 -15.10
CA SER A 208 -0.53 -22.61 -16.26
C SER A 208 -0.29 -21.27 -16.96
N ASP A 209 0.21 -21.41 -18.18
CA ASP A 209 0.49 -20.45 -19.26
C ASP A 209 -0.35 -19.16 -19.35
N SER A 210 0.21 -18.06 -18.84
CA SER A 210 -0.03 -16.71 -19.40
C SER A 210 1.26 -15.89 -19.60
N LEU A 211 2.43 -16.46 -19.33
CA LEU A 211 3.76 -15.85 -19.55
C LEU A 211 4.56 -16.56 -20.66
N GLN A 212 3.89 -17.22 -21.60
CA GLN A 212 4.56 -17.92 -22.70
C GLN A 212 5.30 -16.94 -23.62
N GLY A 213 6.55 -16.63 -23.28
CA GLY A 213 7.57 -16.12 -24.19
C GLY A 213 8.18 -14.77 -23.84
N LYS A 214 7.59 -13.96 -22.95
CA LYS A 214 8.14 -12.64 -22.58
C LYS A 214 8.86 -12.68 -21.23
N SER A 215 10.05 -12.09 -21.17
CA SER A 215 10.72 -11.86 -19.89
C SER A 215 9.91 -10.85 -19.05
N LEU A 216 10.06 -10.88 -17.72
CA LEU A 216 9.44 -9.88 -16.83
C LEU A 216 9.79 -8.45 -17.28
N LEU A 217 11.02 -8.25 -17.74
CA LEU A 217 11.48 -6.94 -18.21
C LEU A 217 10.69 -6.47 -19.43
N GLU A 218 10.51 -7.33 -20.44
CA GLU A 218 9.73 -7.02 -21.63
C GLU A 218 8.26 -6.71 -21.28
N PHE A 219 7.68 -7.47 -20.36
CA PHE A 219 6.33 -7.19 -19.86
C PHE A 219 6.23 -5.79 -19.20
N LEU A 220 7.19 -5.43 -18.36
CA LEU A 220 7.20 -4.13 -17.68
C LEU A 220 7.41 -2.98 -18.66
N GLU A 221 8.26 -3.15 -19.68
CA GLU A 221 8.51 -2.14 -20.72
C GLU A 221 7.28 -1.92 -21.60
N ASP A 222 6.55 -2.99 -21.94
CA ASP A 222 5.28 -2.88 -22.67
C ASP A 222 4.23 -2.16 -21.81
N TRP A 223 4.11 -2.53 -20.53
CA TRP A 223 3.15 -1.93 -19.61
C TRP A 223 3.45 -0.45 -19.33
N GLU A 224 4.73 -0.07 -19.26
CA GLU A 224 5.15 1.33 -19.17
C GLU A 224 4.68 2.14 -20.39
N GLN A 225 4.88 1.63 -21.60
CA GLN A 225 4.47 2.29 -22.84
C GLN A 225 2.94 2.45 -22.95
N GLU A 226 2.19 1.44 -22.50
CA GLU A 226 0.72 1.51 -22.44
C GLU A 226 0.25 2.64 -21.51
N MET A 227 0.85 2.78 -20.32
CA MET A 227 0.55 3.87 -19.39
C MET A 227 0.93 5.25 -19.95
N ASP A 228 2.01 5.37 -20.71
CA ASP A 228 2.42 6.63 -21.34
C ASP A 228 1.46 7.07 -22.45
N ALA A 229 1.02 6.15 -23.29
CA ALA A 229 0.13 6.46 -24.42
C ALA A 229 -1.20 7.10 -23.97
N GLU A 230 -1.69 6.77 -22.77
CA GLU A 230 -2.93 7.31 -22.20
C GLU A 230 -2.77 8.69 -21.59
N ASN A 231 -1.59 9.05 -21.06
CA ASN A 231 -1.34 10.40 -20.52
C ASN A 231 -1.30 11.48 -21.61
N TYR A 232 -1.12 11.09 -22.88
CA TYR A 232 -1.05 11.99 -24.04
C TYR A 232 -2.27 11.87 -24.98
N GLY A 233 -3.29 11.08 -24.61
CA GLY A 233 -4.50 10.82 -25.39
C GLY A 233 -5.70 11.70 -25.04
#